data_AF-A0A3E5FRI9-F1
#
_entry.id   AF-A0A3E5FRI9-F1
#
_cell.length_a   1.000
_cell.length_b   1.000
_cell.length_c   1.000
_cell.angle_alpha   90.00
_cell.angle_beta   90.00
_cell.angle_gamma   90.00
#
_symmetry.space_group_name_H-M   'P 1'
#
loop_
_entity.id
_entity.type
_entity.pdbx_description
1 polymer ?
#
loop_
_entity_poly.entity_id
_entity_poly.type
_entity_poly.pdbx_seq_one_letter_code
_entity_poly.pdbx_strand_id
1 'polypeptide(L)'
;MKKEKLTKKQVAKIKKEILEKYTISGLWQTMCGYIVLLFVKELLTDNYLINFSVDVLVAIVAFYITLHNLVNQYKLISEHGISKKPFVFQIFGYVIGLFIVIITLKSPFDISFAILVIAFLTNKKLFEKELNSIKMK
;
A
#
# COMPACT_ATOMS: atom_id res chain seq x y z
N MET A 1 -4.88 6.46 -40.42
CA MET A 1 -5.56 6.83 -39.15
C MET A 1 -4.72 7.89 -38.43
N LYS A 2 -5.18 9.16 -38.38
CA LYS A 2 -4.58 10.19 -37.53
C LYS A 2 -4.87 9.82 -36.07
N LYS A 3 -3.83 9.60 -35.25
CA LYS A 3 -4.00 9.50 -33.79
C LYS A 3 -4.55 10.83 -33.30
N GLU A 4 -5.80 10.83 -32.85
CA GLU A 4 -6.45 12.00 -32.29
C GLU A 4 -5.69 12.38 -30.99
N LYS A 5 -5.09 13.57 -30.96
CA LYS A 5 -4.35 14.05 -29.78
C LYS A 5 -5.36 14.29 -28.66
N LEU A 6 -5.20 13.59 -27.53
CA LEU A 6 -5.98 13.81 -26.33
C LEU A 6 -5.93 15.29 -25.91
N THR A 7 -7.09 15.85 -25.58
CA THR A 7 -7.18 17.21 -25.04
C THR A 7 -6.54 17.28 -23.65
N LYS A 8 -6.02 18.45 -23.26
CA LYS A 8 -5.44 18.66 -21.92
C LYS A 8 -6.38 18.26 -20.79
N LYS A 9 -7.69 18.48 -20.96
CA LYS A 9 -8.72 18.09 -19.98
C LYS A 9 -8.88 16.55 -19.88
N GLN A 10 -8.84 15.83 -21.00
CA GLN A 10 -8.90 14.37 -21.00
C GLN A 10 -7.65 13.75 -20.36
N VAL A 11 -6.46 14.29 -20.66
CA VAL A 11 -5.19 13.86 -20.03
C VAL A 11 -5.24 14.04 -18.52
N ALA A 12 -5.73 15.19 -18.03
CA ALA A 12 -5.87 15.44 -16.60
C ALA A 12 -6.87 14.48 -15.93
N LYS A 13 -7.98 14.17 -16.59
CA LYS A 13 -8.98 13.22 -16.09
C LYS A 13 -8.40 11.81 -15.95
N ILE A 14 -7.70 11.31 -16.97
CA ILE A 14 -7.06 9.99 -16.95
C ILE A 14 -6.01 9.91 -15.82
N LYS A 15 -5.16 10.93 -15.65
CA LYS A 15 -4.19 10.96 -14.55
C LYS A 15 -4.88 10.92 -13.18
N LYS A 16 -5.98 11.65 -13.03
CA LYS A 16 -6.78 11.64 -11.80
C LYS A 16 -7.34 10.24 -11.50
N GLU A 17 -7.92 9.57 -12.51
CA GLU A 17 -8.45 8.20 -12.36
C GLU A 17 -7.35 7.18 -11.98
N ILE A 18 -6.15 7.30 -12.57
CA ILE A 18 -5.00 6.45 -12.22
C ILE A 18 -4.57 6.70 -10.77
N LEU A 19 -4.47 7.96 -10.35
CA LEU A 19 -4.10 8.32 -8.98
C LEU A 19 -5.14 7.84 -7.97
N GLU A 20 -6.42 7.92 -8.29
CA GLU A 20 -7.52 7.43 -7.44
C GLU A 20 -7.44 5.91 -7.28
N LYS A 21 -7.25 5.16 -8.37
CA LYS A 21 -7.06 3.69 -8.31
C LYS A 21 -5.86 3.31 -7.44
N TYR A 22 -4.73 4.01 -7.62
CA TYR A 22 -3.54 3.81 -6.81
C TYR A 22 -3.78 4.11 -5.32
N THR A 23 -4.48 5.22 -5.03
CA THR A 23 -4.81 5.66 -3.67
C THR A 23 -5.71 4.65 -2.97
N ILE A 24 -6.79 4.19 -3.63
CA ILE A 24 -7.72 3.21 -3.06
C ILE A 24 -6.97 1.91 -2.76
N SER A 25 -6.19 1.40 -3.72
CA SER A 25 -5.39 0.19 -3.51
C SER A 25 -4.41 0.36 -2.34
N GLY A 26 -3.76 1.53 -2.22
CA GLY A 26 -2.81 1.80 -1.15
C GLY A 26 -3.45 1.90 0.23
N LEU A 27 -4.66 2.46 0.32
CA LEU A 27 -5.44 2.49 1.57
C LEU A 27 -5.81 1.08 2.02
N TRP A 28 -6.39 0.27 1.13
CA TRP A 28 -6.71 -1.13 1.43
C TRP A 28 -5.49 -1.91 1.87
N GLN A 29 -4.37 -1.74 1.17
CA GLN A 29 -3.13 -2.40 1.52
C GLN A 29 -2.60 -1.95 2.89
N THR A 30 -2.67 -0.66 3.21
CA THR A 30 -2.25 -0.11 4.51
C THR A 30 -3.08 -0.68 5.65
N MET A 31 -4.40 -0.74 5.49
CA MET A 31 -5.31 -1.28 6.51
C MET A 31 -5.12 -2.79 6.69
N CYS A 32 -5.16 -3.56 5.59
CA CYS A 32 -4.99 -5.00 5.66
C CYS A 32 -3.58 -5.40 6.10
N GLY A 33 -2.56 -4.69 5.64
CA GLY A 33 -1.18 -4.90 6.06
C GLY A 33 -0.98 -4.61 7.54
N TYR A 34 -1.64 -3.59 8.10
CA TYR A 34 -1.63 -3.36 9.55
C TYR A 34 -2.32 -4.49 10.33
N ILE A 35 -3.44 -5.03 9.85
CA ILE A 35 -4.08 -6.20 10.47
C ILE A 35 -3.13 -7.40 10.50
N VAL A 36 -2.38 -7.64 9.41
CA VAL A 36 -1.36 -8.69 9.37
C VAL A 36 -0.25 -8.43 10.39
N LEU A 37 0.21 -7.18 10.52
CA LEU A 37 1.21 -6.80 11.51
C LEU A 37 0.73 -7.01 12.96
N LEU A 38 -0.53 -6.63 13.25
CA LEU A 38 -1.15 -6.87 14.55
C LEU A 38 -1.22 -8.37 14.86
N PHE A 39 -1.65 -9.18 13.90
CA PHE A 39 -1.67 -10.63 14.07
C PHE A 39 -0.29 -11.21 14.38
N VAL A 40 0.76 -10.72 13.71
CA VAL A 40 2.15 -11.11 14.03
C VAL A 40 2.53 -10.72 15.46
N LYS A 41 2.12 -9.52 15.93
CA LYS A 41 2.37 -9.09 17.31
C LYS A 41 1.68 -10.01 18.33
N GLU A 42 0.41 -10.29 18.11
CA GLU A 42 -0.43 -11.14 18.97
C GLU A 42 0.11 -12.57 19.02
N LEU A 43 0.45 -13.14 17.87
CA LEU A 43 1.05 -14.47 17.74
C LEU A 43 2.37 -14.58 18.54
N LEU A 44 3.18 -13.53 18.57
CA LEU A 44 4.45 -13.51 19.31
C LEU A 44 4.28 -13.26 20.81
N THR A 45 3.11 -12.83 21.27
CA THR A 45 2.83 -12.53 22.68
C THR A 45 1.87 -13.52 23.34
N ASP A 46 1.39 -14.52 22.59
CA ASP A 46 0.36 -15.50 23.00
C ASP A 46 -0.93 -14.87 23.57
N ASN A 47 -1.13 -13.58 23.30
CA ASN A 47 -2.37 -12.88 23.60
C ASN A 47 -3.14 -12.82 22.29
N TYR A 48 -4.24 -13.58 22.21
CA TYR A 48 -5.14 -13.58 21.07
C TYR A 48 -6.37 -12.71 21.38
N LEU A 49 -6.82 -11.90 20.42
CA LEU A 49 -7.95 -10.97 20.58
C LEU A 49 -9.27 -11.70 20.86
N ILE A 50 -9.53 -12.81 20.16
CA ILE A 50 -10.77 -13.59 20.28
C ILE A 50 -10.45 -15.06 20.51
N ASN A 51 -9.77 -15.67 19.55
CA ASN A 51 -9.28 -17.06 19.57
C ASN A 51 -8.28 -17.19 18.41
N PHE A 52 -7.19 -17.92 18.62
CA PHE A 52 -6.18 -18.22 17.61
C PHE A 52 -6.78 -18.54 16.23
N SER A 53 -7.80 -19.40 16.15
CA SER A 53 -8.41 -19.81 14.89
C SER A 53 -9.09 -18.65 14.13
N VAL A 54 -9.74 -17.73 14.84
CA VAL A 54 -10.42 -16.57 14.24
C VAL A 54 -9.39 -15.56 13.76
N ASP A 55 -8.40 -15.28 14.60
CA ASP A 55 -7.35 -14.31 14.31
C ASP A 55 -6.51 -14.74 13.09
N VAL A 56 -6.20 -16.04 13.00
CA VAL A 56 -5.55 -16.65 11.82
C VAL A 56 -6.38 -16.47 10.55
N LEU A 57 -7.70 -16.72 10.60
CA LEU A 57 -8.57 -16.58 9.44
C LEU A 57 -8.59 -15.14 8.94
N VAL A 58 -8.75 -14.17 9.84
CA VAL A 58 -8.72 -12.75 9.52
C VAL A 58 -7.37 -12.36 8.93
N ALA A 59 -6.26 -12.85 9.50
CA ALA A 59 -4.92 -12.58 9.01
C ALA A 59 -4.68 -13.14 7.59
N ILE A 60 -5.17 -14.34 7.28
CA ILE A 60 -5.07 -14.93 5.94
C ILE A 60 -5.81 -14.08 4.90
N VAL A 61 -7.04 -13.64 5.21
CA VAL A 61 -7.83 -12.79 4.31
C VAL A 61 -7.15 -11.44 4.11
N ALA A 62 -6.69 -10.81 5.20
CA ALA A 62 -5.97 -9.54 5.13
C ALA A 62 -4.66 -9.67 4.33
N PHE A 63 -3.93 -10.77 4.51
CA PHE A 63 -2.70 -11.04 3.77
C PHE A 63 -2.98 -11.22 2.27
N TYR A 64 -4.03 -11.96 1.90
CA TYR A 64 -4.47 -12.10 0.51
C TYR A 64 -4.80 -10.74 -0.11
N ILE A 65 -5.60 -9.91 0.56
CA ILE A 65 -5.97 -8.57 0.08
C ILE A 65 -4.72 -7.68 -0.08
N THR A 66 -3.77 -7.79 0.85
CA THR A 66 -2.51 -7.05 0.82
C THR A 66 -1.68 -7.43 -0.41
N LEU A 67 -1.49 -8.73 -0.67
CA LEU A 67 -0.76 -9.22 -1.84
C LEU A 67 -1.46 -8.86 -3.15
N HIS A 68 -2.79 -9.01 -3.20
CA HIS A 68 -3.57 -8.67 -4.38
C HIS A 68 -3.43 -7.18 -4.74
N ASN A 69 -3.51 -6.29 -3.74
CA ASN A 69 -3.31 -4.85 -3.94
C ASN A 69 -1.87 -4.51 -4.33
N LEU A 70 -0.88 -5.18 -3.75
CA LEU A 70 0.53 -5.01 -4.10
C LEU A 70 0.76 -5.32 -5.61
N VAL A 71 0.20 -6.42 -6.10
CA VAL A 71 0.27 -6.80 -7.53
C VAL A 71 -0.45 -5.77 -8.40
N ASN A 72 -1.62 -5.30 -7.99
CA ASN A 72 -2.36 -4.28 -8.74
C ASN A 72 -1.59 -2.96 -8.86
N GLN A 73 -0.92 -2.52 -7.79
CA GLN A 73 -0.09 -1.32 -7.83
C GLN A 73 1.14 -1.51 -8.71
N TYR A 74 1.78 -2.68 -8.65
CA TYR A 74 2.89 -2.99 -9.55
C TYR A 74 2.46 -2.95 -11.01
N LYS A 75 1.30 -3.53 -11.33
CA LYS A 75 0.71 -3.50 -12.67
C LYS A 75 0.42 -2.07 -13.13
N LEU A 76 -0.19 -1.25 -12.28
CA LEU A 76 -0.44 0.18 -12.58
C LEU A 76 0.86 0.94 -12.87
N ILE A 77 1.91 0.71 -12.09
CA ILE A 77 3.22 1.34 -12.29
C ILE A 77 3.81 0.91 -13.64
N SER A 78 3.79 -0.39 -13.93
CA SER A 78 4.36 -0.96 -15.15
C SER A 78 3.59 -0.52 -16.41
N GLU A 79 2.26 -0.53 -16.37
CA GLU A 79 1.41 -0.18 -17.52
C GLU A 79 1.53 1.28 -17.93
N HIS A 80 1.77 2.18 -16.96
CA HIS A 80 1.83 3.62 -17.21
C HIS A 80 3.27 4.15 -17.36
N GLY A 81 4.28 3.27 -17.36
CA GLY A 81 5.69 3.66 -17.49
C GLY A 81 6.20 4.49 -16.31
N ILE A 82 5.61 4.30 -15.13
CA ILE A 82 6.01 4.96 -13.88
C ILE A 82 7.27 4.29 -13.35
N SER A 83 8.16 5.06 -12.72
CA SER A 83 9.35 4.49 -12.07
C SER A 83 8.96 3.45 -11.02
N LYS A 84 9.77 2.41 -10.81
CA LYS A 84 9.54 1.39 -9.75
C LYS A 84 9.80 1.92 -8.33
N LYS A 85 10.29 3.17 -8.18
CA LYS A 85 10.60 3.79 -6.87
C LYS A 85 9.43 3.75 -5.87
N PRO A 86 8.17 4.08 -6.23
CA PRO A 86 7.03 4.02 -5.31
C PRO A 86 6.82 2.61 -4.76
N PHE A 87 6.95 1.60 -5.62
CA PHE A 87 6.82 0.19 -5.23
C PHE A 87 7.89 -0.24 -4.23
N VAL A 88 9.16 0.08 -4.50
CA VAL A 88 10.28 -0.26 -3.59
C VAL A 88 10.12 0.43 -2.24
N PHE A 89 9.75 1.71 -2.24
CA PHE A 89 9.51 2.47 -1.01
C PHE A 89 8.38 1.85 -0.17
N GLN A 90 7.34 1.34 -0.82
CA GLN A 90 6.24 0.67 -0.14
C GLN A 90 6.68 -0.63 0.55
N ILE A 91 7.44 -1.50 -0.14
CA ILE A 91 7.99 -2.72 0.47
C ILE A 91 8.86 -2.37 1.67
N PHE A 92 9.71 -1.35 1.52
CA PHE A 92 10.54 -0.86 2.63
C PHE A 92 9.71 -0.38 3.83
N GLY A 93 8.58 0.29 3.58
CA GLY A 93 7.62 0.67 4.62
C GLY A 93 7.07 -0.52 5.40
N TYR A 94 6.73 -1.63 4.74
CA TYR A 94 6.29 -2.85 5.43
C TYR A 94 7.40 -3.53 6.23
N VAL A 95 8.62 -3.55 5.71
CA VAL A 95 9.78 -4.09 6.42
C VAL A 95 10.05 -3.30 7.71
N ILE A 96 10.01 -1.96 7.64
CA ILE A 96 10.13 -1.11 8.82
C ILE A 96 8.97 -1.35 9.79
N GLY A 97 7.73 -1.42 9.28
CA GLY A 97 6.54 -1.69 10.10
C GLY A 97 6.68 -2.98 10.89
N LEU A 98 7.15 -4.06 10.24
CA LEU A 98 7.41 -5.34 10.89
C LEU A 98 8.52 -5.24 11.95
N PHE A 99 9.61 -4.56 11.64
CA PHE A 99 10.72 -4.37 12.59
C PHE A 99 10.26 -3.63 13.86
N ILE A 100 9.40 -2.63 13.70
CA ILE A 100 8.87 -1.85 14.81
C ILE A 100 7.94 -2.69 15.68
N VAL A 101 7.06 -3.49 15.08
CA VAL A 101 6.22 -4.43 15.81
C VAL A 101 7.04 -5.38 16.68
N ILE A 102 8.17 -5.89 16.16
CA ILE A 102 9.08 -6.77 16.90
C ILE A 102 9.72 -6.04 18.08
N ILE A 103 10.15 -4.79 17.90
CA ILE A 103 10.75 -4.00 18.99
C ILE A 103 9.71 -3.61 20.05
N THR A 104 8.47 -3.35 19.63
CA THR A 104 7.38 -2.89 20.51
C THR A 104 6.51 -4.03 21.04
N LEU A 105 6.94 -5.29 20.94
CA LEU A 105 6.18 -6.47 21.41
C LEU A 105 5.66 -6.32 22.84
N LYS A 106 6.52 -5.87 23.76
CA LYS A 106 6.20 -5.69 25.19
C LYS A 106 5.63 -4.32 25.52
N SER A 107 5.51 -3.43 24.53
CA SER A 107 4.98 -2.09 24.72
C SER A 107 3.49 -2.05 24.44
N PRO A 108 2.69 -1.40 25.32
CA PRO A 108 1.28 -1.12 25.03
C PRO A 108 1.12 -0.08 23.92
N PHE A 109 2.20 0.62 23.55
CA PHE A 109 2.18 1.67 22.52
C PHE A 109 2.44 1.08 21.14
N ASP A 110 1.48 1.21 20.22
CA ASP A 110 1.58 0.77 18.84
C ASP A 110 1.67 1.95 17.85
N ILE A 111 2.88 2.19 17.34
CA ILE A 111 3.17 3.23 16.34
C ILE A 111 3.14 2.66 14.91
N SER A 112 2.99 1.34 14.75
CA SER A 112 3.15 0.67 13.45
C SER A 112 2.12 1.18 12.43
N PHE A 113 0.87 1.42 12.86
CA PHE A 113 -0.15 2.04 12.01
C PHE A 113 0.24 3.44 11.54
N ALA A 114 0.69 4.30 12.45
CA ALA A 114 1.09 5.67 12.10
C ALA A 114 2.23 5.68 11.08
N ILE A 115 3.17 4.75 11.21
CA ILE A 115 4.32 4.63 10.29
C ILE A 115 3.87 4.12 8.93
N LEU A 116 2.98 3.13 8.88
CA LEU A 116 2.39 2.68 7.61
C LEU A 116 1.60 3.80 6.91
N VAL A 117 0.86 4.62 7.66
CA VAL A 117 0.14 5.79 7.11
C VAL A 117 1.13 6.83 6.56
N ILE A 118 2.18 7.16 7.29
CA ILE A 118 3.22 8.10 6.81
C ILE A 118 3.90 7.55 5.55
N ALA A 119 4.23 6.26 5.53
CA ALA A 119 4.80 5.59 4.38
C ALA A 119 3.85 5.65 3.17
N PHE A 120 2.55 5.39 3.38
CA PHE A 120 1.52 5.51 2.34
C PHE A 120 1.43 6.94 1.79
N LEU A 121 1.34 7.95 2.65
CA LEU A 121 1.22 9.35 2.23
C LEU A 121 2.45 9.80 1.42
N THR A 122 3.64 9.37 1.86
CA THR A 122 4.90 9.66 1.16
C THR A 122 4.95 8.96 -0.19
N ASN A 123 4.55 7.69 -0.22
CA ASN A 123 4.50 6.89 -1.44
C ASN A 123 3.50 7.46 -2.46
N LYS A 124 2.32 7.89 -2.00
CA LYS A 124 1.31 8.56 -2.82
C LYS A 124 1.87 9.82 -3.47
N LYS A 125 2.54 10.68 -2.71
CA LYS A 125 3.17 11.91 -3.23
C LYS A 125 4.24 11.59 -4.28
N LEU A 126 5.04 10.54 -4.05
CA LEU A 126 6.06 10.10 -5.01
C LEU A 126 5.41 9.60 -6.32
N PHE A 127 4.39 8.77 -6.22
CA PHE A 127 3.63 8.27 -7.37
C PHE A 127 2.99 9.40 -8.17
N GLU A 128 2.34 10.36 -7.50
CA GLU A 128 1.73 11.52 -8.14
C GLU A 128 2.75 12.36 -8.91
N LYS A 129 3.94 12.59 -8.33
CA LYS A 129 5.03 13.31 -8.98
C LYS A 129 5.50 12.61 -10.25
N GLU A 130 5.71 11.30 -10.18
CA GLU A 130 6.13 10.48 -11.33
C GLU A 130 5.03 10.45 -12.41
N LEU A 131 3.76 10.29 -12.03
CA LEU A 131 2.60 10.31 -12.94
C LEU A 131 2.48 11.66 -13.67
N ASN A 132 2.72 12.76 -12.98
CA ASN A 132 2.67 14.09 -13.58
C ASN A 132 3.81 14.33 -14.58
N SER A 133 4.98 13.71 -14.35
CA SER A 133 6.13 13.81 -15.26
C SER A 133 5.96 13.06 -16.59
N ILE A 134 5.06 12.08 -16.65
CA ILE A 134 4.80 11.29 -17.85
C ILE A 134 4.05 12.13 -18.90
N LYS A 135 4.60 12.17 -20.12
CA LYS A 135 3.94 12.71 -21.31
C LYS A 135 3.03 11.62 -21.91
N MET A 136 1.72 11.74 -21.68
CA MET A 136 0.74 10.88 -22.36
C MET A 136 0.63 11.35 -23.83
N LYS A 137 0.99 10.46 -24.76
CA LYS A 137 1.00 10.71 -26.20
C LYS A 137 -0.35 10.38 -26.84
#